data_AF-A0A5C2LJB0-F1
#
_entry.id   AF-A0A5C2LJB0-F1
#
_cell.length_a   1.000
_cell.length_b   1.000
_cell.length_c   1.000
_cell.angle_alpha   90.00
_cell.angle_beta   90.00
_cell.angle_gamma   90.00
#
_symmetry.space_group_name_H-M   'P 1'
#
loop_
_entity.id
_entity.type
_entity.pdbx_description
1 polymer ?
#
loop_
_entity_poly.entity_id
_entity_poly.type
_entity_poly.pdbx_seq_one_letter_code
_entity_poly.pdbx_strand_id
1 'polypeptide(L)' 'MHSHLSVVCNAPLPVCKRALAALNCFARGQRNYTRVKPHAYLVIRIGLRWRLLSKTGGKQWRLMTHETYNRECRK' A
#
# COMPACT_ATOMS: atom_id res chain seq x y z
N MET A 1 18.34 8.41 -7.03
CA MET A 1 17.66 8.55 -5.73
C MET A 1 16.84 7.29 -5.46
N HIS A 2 17.36 6.37 -4.63
CA HIS A 2 16.69 5.10 -4.36
C HIS A 2 15.60 5.36 -3.32
N SER A 3 14.35 5.43 -3.76
CA SER A 3 13.20 5.47 -2.87
C SER A 3 13.21 4.19 -2.02
N HIS A 4 13.68 4.28 -0.77
CA HIS A 4 13.56 3.20 0.20
C HIS A 4 12.07 2.99 0.51
N LEU A 5 11.43 2.11 -0.26
CA LEU A 5 10.05 1.72 -0.05
C LEU A 5 9.99 0.79 1.16
N SER A 6 9.76 1.36 2.35
CA SER A 6 9.55 0.57 3.55
C SER A 6 8.09 0.12 3.64
N VAL A 7 7.89 -1.20 3.80
CA VAL A 7 6.57 -1.80 4.05
C VAL A 7 6.48 -2.24 5.52
N VAL A 8 5.48 -1.73 6.24
CA VAL A 8 5.12 -2.27 7.56
C VAL A 8 4.16 -3.43 7.33
N CYS A 9 4.61 -4.65 7.61
CA CYS A 9 3.85 -5.86 7.38
C CYS A 9 3.47 -6.58 8.69
N ASN A 10 2.20 -6.46 9.08
CA ASN A 10 1.60 -7.23 10.18
C ASN A 10 0.73 -8.39 9.63
N ALA A 11 1.02 -8.85 8.41
CA ALA A 11 0.20 -9.79 7.65
C ALA A 11 0.93 -11.13 7.47
N PRO A 12 0.22 -12.22 7.12
CA PRO A 12 0.87 -13.49 6.81
C PRO A 12 1.80 -13.37 5.60
N LEU A 13 2.91 -14.13 5.63
CA LEU A 13 3.97 -14.17 4.61
C LEU A 13 3.49 -14.12 3.14
N PRO A 14 2.49 -14.89 2.68
CA PRO A 14 2.02 -14.82 1.29
C PRO A 14 1.49 -13.45 0.90
N VAL A 15 0.85 -12.72 1.83
CA VAL A 15 0.38 -11.35 1.58
C VAL A 15 1.56 -10.40 1.52
N CYS A 16 2.56 -10.57 2.40
CA CYS A 16 3.78 -9.78 2.38
C CYS A 16 4.54 -9.95 1.05
N LYS A 17 4.66 -11.17 0.53
CA LYS A 17 5.27 -11.43 -0.78
C LYS A 17 4.53 -10.70 -1.91
N ARG A 18 3.19 -10.78 -1.94
CA ARG A 18 2.37 -10.06 -2.94
C ARG A 18 2.49 -8.55 -2.79
N ALA A 19 2.53 -8.03 -1.56
CA ALA A 19 2.74 -6.62 -1.29
C ALA A 19 4.10 -6.15 -1.82
N LEU A 20 5.18 -6.87 -1.53
CA LEU A 20 6.52 -6.57 -2.06
C LEU A 20 6.58 -6.63 -3.58
N ALA A 21 5.93 -7.61 -4.22
CA ALA A 21 5.85 -7.69 -5.67
C ALA A 21 5.13 -6.46 -6.27
N ALA A 22 4.04 -6.03 -5.64
CA ALA A 22 3.32 -4.84 -6.07
C ALA A 22 4.13 -3.55 -5.85
N LEU A 23 4.89 -3.46 -4.75
CA LEU A 23 5.80 -2.32 -4.54
C LEU A 23 6.93 -2.29 -5.55
N ASN A 24 7.49 -3.44 -5.92
CA ASN A 24 8.47 -3.52 -7.00
C ASN A 24 7.90 -3.04 -8.33
N CYS A 25 6.65 -3.41 -8.65
CA CYS A 25 5.95 -2.91 -9.82
C CYS A 25 5.75 -1.38 -9.77
N PHE A 26 5.36 -0.86 -8.61
CA PHE A 26 5.23 0.59 -8.38
C PHE A 26 6.58 1.31 -8.56
N ALA A 27 7.66 0.75 -7.99
CA ALA A 27 9.01 1.30 -8.10
C ALA A 27 9.51 1.36 -9.56
N ARG A 28 9.09 0.40 -10.39
CA ARG A 28 9.35 0.39 -11.83
C ARG A 28 8.48 1.38 -12.62
N GLY A 29 7.64 2.16 -11.96
CA GLY A 29 6.74 3.13 -12.59
C GLY A 29 5.40 2.56 -13.06
N GLN A 30 5.07 1.33 -12.68
CA GLN A 30 3.81 0.71 -13.08
C GLN A 30 2.62 1.34 -12.35
N ARG A 31 1.53 1.60 -13.07
CA ARG A 31 0.32 2.23 -12.53
C ARG A 31 -0.61 1.22 -11.84
N ASN A 32 -0.08 0.52 -10.84
CA ASN A 32 -0.81 -0.51 -10.07
C ASN A 32 -1.51 0.04 -8.80
N TYR A 33 -1.52 1.35 -8.64
CA TYR A 33 -2.06 2.05 -7.48
C TYR A 33 -3.22 2.95 -7.89
N THR A 34 -4.11 3.21 -6.94
CA THR A 34 -5.23 4.14 -7.05
C THR A 34 -4.99 5.31 -6.11
N ARG A 35 -5.27 6.53 -6.57
CA ARG A 35 -5.18 7.73 -5.74
C ARG A 35 -6.55 8.05 -5.14
N VAL A 36 -6.63 8.09 -3.82
CA VAL A 36 -7.86 8.35 -3.07
C VAL A 36 -7.88 9.81 -2.61
N LYS A 37 -8.99 10.51 -2.88
CA LYS A 37 -9.25 11.90 -2.46
C LYS A 37 -9.92 11.92 -1.06
N PRO A 38 -9.83 13.02 -0.29
CA PRO A 38 -9.20 14.31 -0.61
C PRO A 38 -7.69 14.37 -0.37
N HIS A 39 -7.13 13.53 0.50
CA HIS A 39 -5.73 13.61 0.93
C HIS A 39 -4.70 13.08 -0.07
N ALA A 40 -5.11 12.73 -1.30
CA ALA A 40 -4.23 12.20 -2.33
C ALA A 40 -3.45 10.92 -1.93
N TYR A 41 -3.99 10.12 -1.03
CA TYR A 41 -3.37 8.87 -0.59
C TYR A 41 -3.28 7.86 -1.73
N LEU A 42 -2.20 7.07 -1.75
CA LEU A 42 -2.04 6.00 -2.74
C LEU A 42 -2.47 4.68 -2.11
N VAL A 43 -3.26 3.90 -2.85
CA VAL A 43 -3.76 2.60 -2.42
C VAL A 43 -3.44 1.55 -3.47
N ILE A 44 -2.81 0.45 -3.07
CA ILE A 44 -2.64 -0.73 -3.92
C ILE A 44 -3.45 -1.87 -3.32
N ARG A 45 -4.24 -2.56 -4.14
CA ARG A 45 -5.08 -3.70 -3.69
C ARG A 45 -4.24 -4.97 -3.73
N ILE A 46 -4.07 -5.62 -2.58
CA ILE A 46 -3.31 -6.88 -2.44
C ILE A 46 -4.31 -8.00 -2.18
N GLY A 47 -4.94 -8.48 -3.25
CA GLY A 47 -6.02 -9.47 -3.16
C GLY A 47 -7.32 -8.89 -2.57
N LEU A 48 -8.15 -9.75 -1.99
CA LEU A 48 -9.52 -9.42 -1.56
C LEU A 48 -9.57 -8.58 -0.28
N ARG A 49 -8.79 -8.95 0.74
CA ARG A 49 -8.90 -8.38 2.09
C ARG A 49 -7.81 -7.36 2.44
N TRP A 50 -6.72 -7.30 1.68
CA TRP A 50 -5.56 -6.50 2.01
C TRP A 50 -5.36 -5.33 1.06
N ARG A 51 -4.93 -4.20 1.62
CA ARG A 51 -4.61 -2.97 0.90
C ARG A 51 -3.31 -2.40 1.44
N LEU A 52 -2.44 -1.96 0.55
CA LEU A 52 -1.32 -1.11 0.90
C LEU A 52 -1.78 0.34 0.81
N LEU A 53 -1.68 1.07 1.91
CA LEU A 53 -1.96 2.51 1.95
C LEU A 53 -0.64 3.27 2.07
N SER A 54 -0.45 4.28 1.24
CA SER A 54 0.61 5.27 1.39
C SER A 54 0.03 6.66 1.60
N LYS A 55 0.29 7.23 2.77
CA LYS A 55 -0.06 8.61 3.11
C LYS A 55 1.00 9.62 2.65
N THR A 56 2.22 9.16 2.37
CA THR A 56 3.39 9.98 2.05
C THR A 56 3.68 10.07 0.55
N GLY A 57 2.67 9.82 -0.30
CA GLY A 57 2.82 9.89 -1.76
C GLY A 57 3.68 8.77 -2.35
N GLY A 58 3.70 7.59 -1.71
CA GLY A 58 4.42 6.42 -2.21
C GLY A 58 5.80 6.21 -1.58
N LYS A 59 6.23 7.04 -0.62
CA LYS A 59 7.50 6.83 0.10
C LYS A 59 7.42 5.71 1.13
N GLN A 60 6.31 5.63 1.86
CA GLN A 60 6.06 4.63 2.89
C GLN A 60 4.75 3.93 2.63
N TRP A 61 4.74 2.60 2.74
CA TRP A 61 3.56 1.79 2.49
C TRP A 61 3.20 0.99 3.73
N ARG A 62 1.93 1.05 4.12
CA ARG A 62 1.42 0.29 5.25
C ARG A 62 0.45 -0.76 4.74
N LEU A 63 0.79 -2.03 4.97
CA LEU A 63 -0.10 -3.14 4.64
C LEU A 63 -1.15 -3.27 5.73
N MET A 64 -2.42 -3.19 5.34
CA MET A 64 -3.54 -3.22 6.26
C MET A 64 -4.73 -3.97 5.66
N THR A 65 -5.60 -4.46 6.52
CA THR A 65 -6.86 -5.05 6.08
C THR A 65 -7.85 -3.95 5.68
N HIS A 66 -8.91 -4.34 4.96
CA HIS A 66 -10.01 -3.44 4.62
C HIS A 66 -10.63 -2.76 5.86
N GLU A 67 -10.75 -3.50 6.96
CA GLU A 67 -11.33 -2.99 8.21
C GLU A 67 -10.44 -1.92 8.86
N THR A 68 -9.13 -2.18 8.95
CA THR A 68 -8.16 -1.19 9.43
C THR A 68 -8.12 0.04 8.51
N TYR A 69 -8.20 -0.15 7.19
CA TYR A 69 -8.27 0.94 6.23
C TYR A 69 -9.50 1.83 6.45
N ASN A 70 -10.69 1.24 6.65
CA ASN A 70 -11.90 2.01 6.92
C ASN A 70 -11.80 2.79 8.24
N ARG A 71 -11.16 2.21 9.26
CA ARG A 71 -10.89 2.90 10.54
C ARG A 71 -9.92 4.08 10.36
N GLU A 72 -8.87 3.90 9.56
CA GLU A 72 -7.89 4.95 9.25
C GLU A 72 -8.45 6.06 8.35
N CYS A 73 -9.41 5.76 7.48
CA CYS A 73 -10.09 6.76 6.64
C CYS A 73 -11.22 7.50 7.37
N ARG A 74 -11.76 6.92 8.45
CA ARG A 74 -12.79 7.56 9.29
C ARG A 74 -12.19 8.44 10.39
N LYS A 75 -10.86 8.41 10.55
CA LYS A 75 -10.11 9.19 11.54
C LYS A 75 -9.55 10.45 10.90
#